data_AF-B7Q6L0-F1
#
_entry.id   AF-B7Q6L0-F1
#
_cell.length_a   1.000
_cell.length_b   1.000
_cell.length_c   1.000
_cell.angle_alpha   90.00
_cell.angle_beta   90.00
_cell.angle_gamma   90.00
#
_symmetry.space_group_name_H-M   'P 1'
#
loop_
_entity.id
_entity.type
_entity.pdbx_description
1 polymer ?
#
loop_
_entity_poly.entity_id
_entity_poly.type
_entity_poly.pdbx_seq_one_letter_code
_entity_poly.pdbx_strand_id
1 'polypeptide(L)'
;MSLSANNEYETAAPPRTAIQLVDFATRSVDPRVVVCPACKTQTALTGPPIQLPPNTLLTRFLDGTPGGPLGSRHGSASRQPASRSKRSSFCDLCTKTTSAVNRCIICVLSLCSFCTRAHRRQRKTNSHNLMSLQDSCGPTVGKDTEVPRQTYCPTHSKCVLNTFCQTCKKTACDQCILYEHKDHIQNDFNVAKEEELKRTSILLTRLRWKMSRMESSASGTLRNSQTLERNVSSITREVNLFYDGYVEALEARRRDLLEEIAKFRRENENTLRTRKDSLDAALVKARQIYDFGKTLLHFGPEMPEVVLPLVGVLNKGAEPIVSDEGTIEDNSKTLRTLRFCKNGESAKGQYRIYGAVSSENWPSKTSAVLSFNGMC
;
A
#
# COMPACT_ATOMS: atom_id res chain seq x y z
N MET A 1 3.00 5.47 24.42
CA MET A 1 3.98 5.88 23.40
C MET A 1 3.21 6.33 22.18
N SER A 2 2.97 7.63 22.14
CA SER A 2 2.09 8.31 21.19
C SER A 2 2.93 8.78 20.01
N LEU A 3 2.63 8.32 18.80
CA LEU A 3 3.31 8.79 17.59
C LEU A 3 2.45 9.84 16.89
N SER A 4 3.08 11.00 16.77
CA SER A 4 2.57 12.31 16.40
C SER A 4 2.18 12.39 14.92
N ALA A 5 1.03 13.00 14.66
CA ALA A 5 0.65 13.49 13.34
C ALA A 5 1.54 14.68 12.96
N ASN A 6 2.29 14.56 11.85
CA ASN A 6 2.99 15.69 11.25
C ASN A 6 2.01 16.49 10.40
N ASN A 7 1.73 17.70 10.87
CA ASN A 7 0.91 18.71 10.22
C ASN A 7 1.85 19.56 9.33
N GLU A 8 1.98 19.20 8.05
CA GLU A 8 2.70 20.03 7.08
C GLU A 8 1.77 21.16 6.60
N TYR A 9 2.02 22.36 7.15
CA TYR A 9 1.44 23.60 6.64
C TYR A 9 1.92 23.85 5.21
N GLU A 10 1.01 23.72 4.24
CA GLU A 10 1.18 24.23 2.88
C GLU A 10 1.38 25.75 2.91
N THR A 11 2.64 26.20 2.87
CA THR A 11 2.98 27.59 2.59
C THR A 11 2.69 27.88 1.12
N ALA A 12 1.55 28.54 0.87
CA ALA A 12 1.20 29.09 -0.43
C ALA A 12 2.32 30.02 -0.95
N ALA A 13 2.96 29.62 -2.05
CA ALA A 13 3.96 30.44 -2.72
C ALA A 13 3.33 31.73 -3.30
N PRO A 14 4.01 32.88 -3.25
CA PRO A 14 3.46 34.14 -3.74
C PRO A 14 3.30 34.13 -5.27
N PRO A 15 2.38 34.96 -5.83
CA PRO A 15 2.16 35.02 -7.27
C PRO A 15 3.42 35.56 -7.97
N ARG A 16 4.04 34.72 -8.80
CA ARG A 16 5.25 35.08 -9.56
C ARG A 16 4.92 36.18 -10.58
N THR A 17 5.70 37.25 -10.57
CA THR A 17 5.58 38.36 -11.53
C THR A 17 6.06 37.93 -12.92
N ALA A 18 5.60 38.62 -13.97
CA ALA A 18 5.89 38.27 -15.37
C ALA A 18 7.40 38.19 -15.70
N ILE A 19 8.24 38.94 -14.96
CA ILE A 19 9.70 38.94 -15.09
C ILE A 19 10.31 37.62 -14.56
N GLN A 20 9.75 37.03 -13.51
CA GLN A 20 10.24 35.77 -12.94
C GLN A 20 9.89 34.54 -13.81
N LEU A 21 8.92 34.65 -14.72
CA LEU A 21 8.62 33.59 -15.69
C LEU A 21 9.66 33.55 -16.82
N VAL A 22 10.25 34.69 -17.19
CA VAL A 22 11.27 34.80 -18.24
C VAL A 22 12.60 34.18 -17.78
N ASP A 23 13.05 34.49 -16.56
CA ASP A 23 14.30 33.93 -15.98
C ASP A 23 14.23 32.43 -15.67
N PHE A 24 13.02 31.87 -15.46
CA PHE A 24 12.88 30.44 -15.16
C PHE A 24 12.80 29.58 -16.43
N ALA A 25 12.31 30.16 -17.54
CA ALA A 25 12.26 29.51 -18.85
C ALA A 25 13.64 29.37 -19.51
N THR A 26 14.64 30.15 -19.07
CA THR A 26 16.00 30.23 -19.61
C THR A 26 17.06 29.50 -18.77
N ARG A 27 16.69 28.52 -17.93
CA ARG A 27 17.66 27.66 -17.20
C ARG A 27 18.55 26.79 -18.10
N SER A 28 18.33 26.82 -19.41
CA SER A 28 19.18 26.26 -20.45
C SER A 28 20.41 27.15 -20.68
N VAL A 29 21.59 26.53 -20.75
CA VAL A 29 22.87 27.19 -21.08
C VAL A 29 22.84 27.85 -22.48
N ASP A 30 21.90 27.43 -23.33
CA ASP A 30 21.67 27.97 -24.67
C ASP A 30 20.38 28.82 -24.69
N PRO A 31 20.45 30.13 -25.01
CA PRO A 31 19.29 31.04 -25.05
C PRO A 31 18.23 30.64 -26.08
N ARG A 32 18.49 29.64 -26.93
CA ARG A 32 17.57 29.17 -27.98
C ARG A 32 16.70 27.98 -27.57
N VAL A 33 16.77 27.50 -26.33
CA VAL A 33 15.95 26.38 -25.85
C VAL A 33 15.14 26.81 -24.64
N VAL A 34 13.84 26.55 -24.63
CA VAL A 34 12.99 26.74 -23.43
C VAL A 34 12.56 25.39 -22.90
N VAL A 35 12.63 25.24 -21.58
CA VAL A 35 12.23 24.02 -20.88
C VAL A 35 10.86 24.23 -20.23
N CYS A 36 9.90 23.36 -20.53
CA CYS A 36 8.59 23.40 -19.88
C CYS A 36 8.73 23.05 -18.39
N PRO A 37 8.26 23.88 -17.45
CA PRO A 37 8.41 23.62 -16.02
C PRO A 37 7.57 22.43 -15.52
N ALA A 38 6.50 22.06 -16.23
CA ALA A 38 5.60 20.99 -15.82
C ALA A 38 6.07 19.60 -16.30
N CYS A 39 6.42 19.47 -17.58
CA CYS A 39 6.79 18.18 -18.18
C CYS A 39 8.29 18.05 -18.51
N LYS A 40 9.09 19.09 -18.26
CA LYS A 40 10.53 19.16 -18.57
C LYS A 40 10.88 18.99 -20.05
N THR A 41 9.89 19.02 -20.94
CA THR A 41 10.12 18.96 -22.39
C THR A 41 10.90 20.20 -22.84
N GLN A 42 11.98 19.97 -23.58
CA GLN A 42 12.79 21.01 -24.18
C GLN A 42 12.21 21.41 -25.54
N THR A 43 12.09 22.70 -25.82
CA THR A 43 11.59 23.23 -27.09
C THR A 43 12.58 24.25 -27.64
N ALA A 44 13.08 24.00 -28.85
CA ALA A 44 13.96 24.94 -29.55
C ALA A 44 13.14 26.11 -30.12
N LEU A 45 13.60 27.34 -29.87
CA LEU A 45 13.03 28.56 -30.41
C LEU A 45 13.69 28.86 -31.76
N THR A 46 12.88 29.24 -32.74
CA THR A 46 13.34 29.53 -34.11
C THR A 46 13.38 31.03 -34.38
N GLY A 47 14.51 31.50 -34.94
CA GLY A 47 14.69 32.86 -35.47
C GLY A 47 15.11 33.95 -34.45
N PRO A 48 15.96 34.92 -34.83
CA PRO A 48 16.14 36.18 -34.11
C PRO A 48 15.14 37.25 -34.59
N PRO A 49 14.52 38.03 -33.68
CA PRO A 49 14.55 37.92 -32.23
C PRO A 49 13.73 36.72 -31.71
N ILE A 50 14.16 36.17 -30.55
CA ILE A 50 13.45 35.09 -29.85
C ILE A 50 12.07 35.61 -29.44
N GLN A 51 11.03 35.21 -30.17
CA GLN A 51 9.64 35.54 -29.85
C GLN A 51 8.88 34.25 -29.55
N LEU A 52 8.48 34.08 -28.30
CA LEU A 52 7.49 33.07 -27.96
C LEU A 52 6.16 33.46 -28.62
N PRO A 53 5.47 32.53 -29.31
CA PRO A 53 4.15 32.82 -29.86
C PRO A 53 3.25 33.37 -28.75
N PRO A 54 2.62 34.55 -28.93
CA PRO A 54 1.72 35.09 -27.93
C PRO A 54 0.55 34.11 -27.74
N ASN A 55 0.11 33.94 -26.49
CA ASN A 55 -1.10 33.17 -26.22
C ASN A 55 -2.32 33.99 -26.66
N THR A 56 -2.66 33.88 -27.95
CA THR A 56 -3.69 34.67 -28.60
C THR A 56 -5.07 34.49 -27.96
N LEU A 57 -5.34 33.31 -27.36
CA LEU A 57 -6.55 33.03 -26.61
C LEU A 57 -6.61 33.85 -25.31
N LEU A 58 -5.48 33.94 -24.59
CA LEU A 58 -5.39 34.69 -23.34
C LEU A 58 -5.48 36.21 -23.58
N THR A 59 -4.77 36.74 -24.59
CA THR A 59 -4.90 38.17 -24.96
C THR A 59 -6.34 38.51 -25.34
N ARG A 60 -7.00 37.66 -26.15
CA ARG A 60 -8.41 37.87 -26.51
C ARG A 60 -9.36 37.79 -25.31
N PHE A 61 -9.04 36.96 -24.31
CA PHE A 61 -9.78 36.87 -23.06
C PHE A 61 -9.63 38.15 -22.22
N LEU A 62 -8.41 38.68 -22.12
CA LEU A 62 -8.10 39.90 -21.36
C LEU A 62 -8.67 41.17 -22.02
N ASP A 63 -8.76 41.21 -23.35
CA ASP A 63 -9.30 42.34 -24.13
C ASP A 63 -10.84 42.53 -24.01
N GLY A 64 -11.52 41.75 -23.15
CA GLY A 64 -12.85 42.11 -22.63
C GLY A 64 -13.98 42.15 -23.66
N THR A 65 -13.96 41.28 -24.67
CA THR A 65 -15.07 41.16 -25.63
C THR A 65 -16.22 40.35 -25.03
N PRO A 66 -17.48 40.83 -25.06
CA PRO A 66 -18.63 39.99 -24.72
C PRO A 66 -18.83 38.98 -25.84
N GLY A 67 -18.32 37.76 -25.67
CA GLY A 67 -18.45 36.68 -26.67
C GLY A 67 -17.30 35.67 -26.73
N GLY A 68 -16.64 35.36 -25.62
CA GLY A 68 -15.72 34.21 -25.57
C GLY A 68 -16.48 32.87 -25.46
N PRO A 69 -16.02 31.74 -26.03
CA PRO A 69 -16.79 30.50 -26.15
C PRO A 69 -16.98 29.71 -24.84
N LEU A 70 -16.52 30.24 -23.72
CA LEU A 70 -16.56 29.57 -22.42
C LEU A 70 -17.05 30.57 -21.38
N GLY A 71 -18.35 30.85 -21.42
CA GLY A 71 -19.08 31.31 -20.25
C GLY A 71 -18.98 30.24 -19.18
N SER A 72 -17.96 30.34 -18.33
CA SER A 72 -17.70 29.41 -17.24
C SER A 72 -18.85 29.50 -16.24
N ARG A 73 -19.82 28.60 -16.39
CA ARG A 73 -20.83 28.25 -15.39
C ARG A 73 -20.14 27.43 -14.30
N HIS A 74 -19.38 28.08 -13.44
CA HIS A 74 -19.04 27.52 -12.13
C HIS A 74 -19.33 28.57 -11.06
N GLY A 75 -20.53 28.47 -10.52
CA GLY A 75 -21.02 29.26 -9.41
C GLY A 75 -22.22 28.54 -8.82
N SER A 76 -21.96 27.82 -7.73
CA SER A 76 -22.89 27.02 -6.94
C SER A 76 -24.22 27.73 -6.71
N ALA A 77 -25.31 26.99 -6.89
CA ALA A 77 -26.66 27.46 -6.62
C ALA A 77 -26.81 27.79 -5.13
N SER A 78 -26.86 29.08 -4.80
CA SER A 78 -27.61 29.58 -3.65
C SER A 78 -28.40 30.80 -4.11
N ARG A 79 -29.73 30.65 -4.00
CA ARG A 79 -30.73 31.63 -4.41
C ARG A 79 -30.71 32.81 -3.45
N GLN A 80 -30.50 34.04 -3.94
CA GLN A 80 -31.24 35.25 -3.51
C GLN A 80 -31.16 36.34 -4.60
N PRO A 81 -32.24 37.14 -4.81
CA PRO A 81 -32.27 38.20 -5.82
C PRO A 81 -31.76 39.51 -5.22
N ALA A 82 -30.66 40.05 -5.76
CA ALA A 82 -30.17 41.38 -5.38
C ALA A 82 -30.03 42.28 -6.63
N SER A 83 -30.80 43.37 -6.59
CA SER A 83 -30.78 44.60 -7.39
C SER A 83 -29.78 44.70 -8.56
N ARG A 84 -30.32 44.94 -9.77
CA ARG A 84 -29.60 45.44 -10.94
C ARG A 84 -28.96 46.81 -10.63
N SER A 85 -27.73 46.80 -10.13
CA SER A 85 -26.91 48.00 -10.05
C SER A 85 -26.42 48.35 -11.45
N LYS A 86 -26.95 49.44 -12.02
CA LYS A 86 -26.42 50.09 -13.24
C LYS A 86 -24.92 50.31 -13.02
N ARG A 87 -24.06 49.62 -13.78
CA ARG A 87 -22.63 49.94 -13.84
C ARG A 87 -22.48 51.32 -14.46
N SER A 88 -22.49 52.39 -13.66
CA SER A 88 -22.22 53.75 -14.10
C SER A 88 -20.73 53.88 -14.38
N SER A 89 -20.33 53.86 -15.65
CA SER A 89 -18.96 54.20 -16.05
C SER A 89 -18.73 55.68 -15.79
N PHE A 90 -17.60 56.06 -15.19
CA PHE A 90 -17.25 57.46 -14.94
C PHE A 90 -16.45 58.05 -16.10
N CYS A 91 -16.43 59.37 -16.21
CA CYS A 91 -15.63 60.07 -17.21
C CYS A 91 -14.14 60.00 -16.87
N ASP A 92 -13.33 59.53 -17.81
CA ASP A 92 -11.87 59.35 -17.61
C ASP A 92 -11.09 60.68 -17.59
N LEU A 93 -11.71 61.78 -18.03
CA LEU A 93 -11.11 63.12 -18.07
C LEU A 93 -11.60 64.06 -16.96
N CYS A 94 -12.54 63.62 -16.13
CA CYS A 94 -13.05 64.40 -15.00
C CYS A 94 -12.59 63.79 -13.67
N THR A 95 -12.65 64.57 -12.59
CA THR A 95 -12.64 64.02 -11.22
C THR A 95 -13.80 63.03 -11.08
N LYS A 96 -13.55 61.88 -10.44
CA LYS A 96 -14.32 60.60 -10.47
C LYS A 96 -15.81 60.63 -10.05
N THR A 97 -16.49 61.77 -10.11
CA THR A 97 -17.89 61.98 -9.72
C THR A 97 -18.84 62.12 -10.91
N THR A 98 -18.35 62.30 -12.14
CA THR A 98 -19.20 62.53 -13.33
C THR A 98 -19.40 61.25 -14.14
N SER A 99 -20.65 60.84 -14.37
CA SER A 99 -20.97 59.67 -15.22
C SER A 99 -20.64 59.93 -16.69
N ALA A 100 -20.03 58.95 -17.35
CA ALA A 100 -19.81 58.93 -18.78
C ALA A 100 -21.14 58.62 -19.50
N VAL A 101 -21.35 59.28 -20.64
CA VAL A 101 -22.51 59.11 -21.53
C VAL A 101 -22.09 58.42 -22.82
N ASN A 102 -20.87 58.66 -23.30
CA ASN A 102 -20.35 58.10 -24.54
C ASN A 102 -18.97 57.49 -24.34
N ARG A 103 -18.63 56.50 -25.16
CA ARG A 103 -17.29 55.90 -25.22
C ARG A 103 -16.71 56.04 -26.62
N CYS A 104 -15.49 56.56 -26.70
CA CYS A 104 -14.73 56.62 -27.96
C CYS A 104 -14.07 55.27 -28.21
N ILE A 105 -14.33 54.65 -29.36
CA ILE A 105 -13.76 53.32 -29.69
C ILE A 105 -12.28 53.44 -30.04
N ILE A 106 -11.89 54.53 -30.70
CA ILE A 106 -10.51 54.75 -31.17
C ILE A 106 -9.58 55.16 -30.01
N CYS A 107 -10.03 56.07 -29.13
CA CYS A 107 -9.24 56.50 -27.96
C CYS A 107 -9.46 55.62 -26.71
N VAL A 108 -10.45 54.73 -26.70
CA VAL A 108 -10.77 53.85 -25.56
C VAL A 108 -11.16 54.64 -24.28
N LEU A 109 -11.56 55.90 -24.43
CA LEU A 109 -11.95 56.81 -23.34
C LEU A 109 -13.46 56.88 -23.16
N SER A 110 -13.91 56.89 -21.92
CA SER A 110 -15.29 57.12 -21.47
C SER A 110 -15.47 58.61 -21.15
N LEU A 111 -16.42 59.26 -21.81
CA LEU A 111 -16.60 60.71 -21.80
C LEU A 111 -17.99 61.08 -21.27
N CYS A 112 -18.05 62.04 -20.34
CA CYS A 112 -19.32 62.71 -20.01
C CYS A 112 -19.79 63.57 -21.20
N SER A 113 -21.02 64.09 -21.13
CA SER A 113 -21.58 64.94 -22.19
C SER A 113 -20.69 66.16 -22.50
N PHE A 114 -20.06 66.75 -21.48
CA PHE A 114 -19.13 67.87 -21.66
C PHE A 114 -17.84 67.45 -22.37
N CYS A 115 -17.17 66.40 -21.89
CA CYS A 115 -15.94 65.88 -22.52
C CYS A 115 -16.18 65.32 -23.91
N THR A 116 -17.38 64.78 -24.21
CA THR A 116 -17.81 64.36 -25.55
C THR A 116 -17.80 65.55 -26.51
N ARG A 117 -18.37 66.69 -26.09
CA ARG A 117 -18.40 67.91 -26.91
C ARG A 117 -17.01 68.49 -27.13
N ALA A 118 -16.15 68.46 -26.12
CA ALA A 118 -14.76 68.88 -26.24
C ALA A 118 -13.99 67.95 -27.21
N HIS A 119 -14.19 66.63 -27.09
CA HIS A 119 -13.55 65.62 -27.95
C HIS A 119 -13.94 65.79 -29.43
N ARG A 120 -15.20 66.17 -29.72
CA ARG A 120 -15.62 66.48 -31.10
C ARG A 120 -15.09 67.81 -31.63
N ARG A 121 -14.75 68.76 -30.77
CA ARG A 121 -14.23 70.09 -31.16
C ARG A 121 -12.72 70.09 -31.46
N GLN A 122 -11.98 69.09 -30.99
CA GLN A 122 -10.54 68.98 -31.24
C GLN A 122 -10.25 68.45 -32.65
N ARG A 123 -9.35 69.13 -33.39
CA ARG A 123 -9.01 68.77 -34.78
C ARG A 123 -8.55 67.32 -34.98
N LYS A 124 -7.93 66.71 -33.96
CA LYS A 124 -7.39 65.33 -34.03
C LYS A 124 -8.43 64.25 -33.74
N THR A 125 -9.55 64.59 -33.12
CA THR A 125 -10.50 63.61 -32.57
C THR A 125 -11.94 63.85 -33.03
N ASN A 126 -12.15 64.74 -33.99
CA ASN A 126 -13.48 65.08 -34.52
C ASN A 126 -14.12 63.95 -35.34
N SER A 127 -13.31 63.09 -35.98
CA SER A 127 -13.72 61.96 -36.81
C SER A 127 -13.88 60.67 -36.02
N HIS A 128 -13.60 60.70 -34.71
CA HIS A 128 -13.68 59.50 -33.89
C HIS A 128 -15.13 59.06 -33.66
N ASN A 129 -15.37 57.76 -33.81
CA ASN A 129 -16.69 57.17 -33.59
C ASN A 129 -16.97 57.06 -32.08
N LEU A 130 -18.07 57.70 -31.64
CA LEU A 130 -18.52 57.73 -30.25
C LEU A 130 -19.78 56.89 -30.10
N MET A 131 -19.71 55.86 -29.27
CA MET A 131 -20.82 54.98 -28.96
C MET A 131 -21.53 55.45 -27.68
N SER A 132 -22.85 55.63 -27.76
CA SER A 132 -23.69 55.98 -26.61
C SER A 132 -23.77 54.81 -25.64
N LEU A 133 -23.42 55.05 -24.37
CA LEU A 133 -23.58 54.06 -23.30
C LEU A 133 -25.04 53.96 -22.82
N GLN A 134 -25.90 54.89 -23.25
CA GLN A 134 -27.31 54.95 -22.85
C GLN A 134 -28.21 54.09 -23.76
N ASP A 135 -27.78 53.76 -24.98
CA ASP A 135 -28.57 53.02 -25.97
C ASP A 135 -28.29 51.50 -25.99
N SER A 136 -27.37 51.00 -25.16
CA SER A 136 -27.10 49.56 -24.98
C SER A 136 -28.05 48.86 -23.98
N CYS A 137 -29.22 49.43 -23.72
CA CYS A 137 -30.29 48.84 -22.90
C CYS A 137 -31.63 48.86 -23.63
N GLY A 138 -31.67 48.29 -24.84
CA GLY A 138 -32.90 47.82 -25.49
C GLY A 138 -32.87 46.29 -25.58
N PRO A 139 -33.96 45.56 -25.24
CA PRO A 139 -33.99 44.11 -25.29
C PRO A 139 -34.25 43.66 -26.73
N THR A 140 -33.22 43.59 -27.56
CA THR A 140 -33.32 42.91 -28.85
C THR A 140 -32.71 41.53 -28.73
N VAL A 141 -33.62 40.54 -28.63
CA VAL A 141 -33.53 39.17 -29.13
C VAL A 141 -32.14 38.82 -29.67
N GLY A 142 -31.41 38.02 -28.91
CA GLY A 142 -30.12 37.44 -29.29
C GLY A 142 -30.25 36.57 -30.52
N LYS A 143 -30.14 37.19 -31.69
CA LYS A 143 -29.54 36.56 -32.85
C LYS A 143 -28.13 37.11 -32.87
N ASP A 144 -27.22 36.35 -32.29
CA ASP A 144 -25.79 36.56 -32.43
C ASP A 144 -25.50 36.58 -33.93
N THR A 145 -25.49 37.79 -34.50
CA THR A 145 -24.79 38.04 -35.75
C THR A 145 -23.33 37.96 -35.35
N GLU A 146 -22.81 36.73 -35.31
CA GLU A 146 -21.38 36.46 -35.36
C GLU A 146 -20.86 37.10 -36.65
N VAL A 147 -20.60 38.40 -36.63
CA VAL A 147 -19.78 39.04 -37.65
C VAL A 147 -18.43 38.36 -37.51
N PRO A 148 -17.97 37.55 -38.49
CA PRO A 148 -16.71 36.86 -38.38
C PRO A 148 -15.63 37.93 -38.22
N ARG A 149 -15.01 38.00 -37.04
CA ARG A 149 -13.90 38.92 -36.79
C ARG A 149 -12.74 38.45 -37.66
N GLN A 150 -12.56 39.10 -38.80
CA GLN A 150 -11.47 38.83 -39.72
C GLN A 150 -10.15 39.04 -38.98
N THR A 151 -9.30 38.01 -38.95
CA THR A 151 -7.95 38.13 -38.39
C THR A 151 -7.03 38.57 -39.52
N TYR A 152 -6.41 39.73 -39.35
CA TYR A 152 -5.50 40.31 -40.34
C TYR A 152 -4.08 39.73 -40.18
N CYS A 153 -3.34 39.73 -41.29
CA CYS A 153 -1.95 39.29 -41.32
C CYS A 153 -1.07 40.26 -40.53
N PRO A 154 -0.15 39.77 -39.66
CA PRO A 154 0.76 40.62 -38.90
C PRO A 154 1.75 41.37 -39.79
N THR A 155 2.14 40.80 -40.93
CA THR A 155 3.04 41.41 -41.92
C THR A 155 2.28 42.35 -42.87
N HIS A 156 1.06 41.96 -43.26
CA HIS A 156 0.23 42.68 -44.22
C HIS A 156 -1.08 43.14 -43.55
N SER A 157 -1.04 44.28 -42.85
CA SER A 157 -2.13 44.74 -41.96
C SER A 157 -3.50 44.94 -42.61
N LYS A 158 -3.56 45.02 -43.95
CA LYS A 158 -4.80 45.15 -44.75
C LYS A 158 -5.31 43.82 -45.33
N CYS A 159 -4.54 42.74 -45.22
CA CYS A 159 -4.87 41.44 -45.79
C CYS A 159 -5.39 40.49 -44.70
N VAL A 160 -6.47 39.79 -45.01
CA VAL A 160 -7.09 38.81 -44.10
C VAL A 160 -6.38 37.46 -44.26
N LEU A 161 -6.19 36.74 -43.16
CA LEU A 161 -5.73 35.36 -43.19
C LEU A 161 -6.88 34.45 -43.65
N ASN A 162 -6.78 33.88 -44.85
CA ASN A 162 -7.84 33.08 -45.49
C ASN A 162 -7.36 31.69 -45.98
N THR A 163 -6.08 31.39 -45.85
CA THR A 163 -5.48 30.17 -46.39
C THR A 163 -4.59 29.50 -45.34
N PHE A 164 -4.51 28.17 -45.38
CA PHE A 164 -3.61 27.38 -44.55
C PHE A 164 -2.52 26.73 -45.39
N CYS A 165 -1.26 27.07 -45.10
CA CYS A 165 -0.12 26.41 -45.71
C CYS A 165 0.18 25.09 -44.97
N GLN A 166 -0.08 23.96 -45.61
CA GLN A 166 0.11 22.62 -45.03
C GLN A 166 1.59 22.27 -44.84
N THR A 167 2.48 22.77 -45.71
CA THR A 167 3.93 22.58 -45.59
C THR A 167 4.49 23.32 -44.36
N CYS A 168 4.10 24.58 -44.16
CA CYS A 168 4.58 25.39 -43.02
C CYS A 168 3.77 25.24 -41.74
N LYS A 169 2.59 24.60 -41.80
CA LYS A 169 1.62 24.50 -40.70
C LYS A 169 1.23 25.87 -40.12
N LYS A 170 1.04 26.86 -41.00
CA LYS A 170 0.71 28.25 -40.63
C LYS A 170 -0.43 28.79 -41.50
N THR A 171 -1.19 29.73 -40.94
CA THR A 171 -2.18 30.49 -41.70
C THR A 171 -1.49 31.64 -42.44
N ALA A 172 -1.92 31.89 -43.67
CA ALA A 172 -1.34 32.89 -44.57
C ALA A 172 -2.45 33.74 -45.21
N CYS A 173 -2.11 34.96 -45.58
CA CYS A 173 -2.91 35.79 -46.47
C CYS A 173 -2.43 35.64 -47.92
N ASP A 174 -3.22 36.11 -48.89
CA ASP A 174 -2.89 36.02 -50.32
C ASP A 174 -1.51 36.60 -50.67
N GLN A 175 -1.08 37.67 -49.98
CA GLN A 175 0.26 38.25 -50.17
C GLN A 175 1.37 37.32 -49.64
N CYS A 176 1.19 36.70 -48.47
CA CYS A 176 2.16 35.73 -47.93
C CYS A 176 2.29 34.49 -48.85
N ILE A 177 1.17 34.05 -49.45
CA ILE A 177 1.18 32.96 -50.43
C ILE A 177 2.07 33.30 -51.62
N LEU A 178 1.89 34.50 -52.18
CA LEU A 178 2.59 34.92 -53.38
C LEU A 178 4.11 35.06 -53.18
N TYR A 179 4.53 35.57 -52.02
CA TYR A 179 5.94 35.92 -51.78
C TYR A 179 6.72 34.89 -50.94
N GLU A 180 6.09 34.22 -49.97
CA GLU A 180 6.78 33.37 -48.99
C GLU A 180 6.40 31.89 -49.08
N HIS A 181 5.23 31.57 -49.64
CA HIS A 181 4.69 30.20 -49.66
C HIS A 181 4.32 29.70 -51.06
N LYS A 182 4.89 30.31 -52.11
CA LYS A 182 4.50 30.10 -53.51
C LYS A 182 4.50 28.63 -53.94
N ASP A 183 5.51 27.88 -53.50
CA ASP A 183 5.72 26.48 -53.89
C ASP A 183 5.30 25.48 -52.79
N HIS A 184 4.52 25.93 -51.80
CA HIS A 184 4.04 25.08 -50.71
C HIS A 184 2.61 24.58 -50.95
N ILE A 185 2.26 23.45 -50.33
CA ILE A 185 0.91 22.91 -50.36
C ILE A 185 0.01 23.82 -49.51
N GLN A 186 -1.11 24.25 -50.09
CA GLN A 186 -2.05 25.20 -49.49
C GLN A 186 -3.47 24.67 -49.60
N ASN A 187 -4.24 24.85 -48.53
CA ASN A 187 -5.65 24.52 -48.47
C ASN A 187 -6.44 25.76 -48.05
N ASP A 188 -7.70 25.83 -48.48
CA ASP A 188 -8.65 26.82 -47.97
C ASP A 188 -8.72 26.73 -46.43
N PHE A 189 -8.76 27.89 -45.77
CA PHE A 189 -8.74 27.96 -44.31
C PHE A 189 -9.90 27.20 -43.66
N ASN A 190 -11.11 27.26 -44.21
CA ASN A 190 -12.28 26.61 -43.62
C ASN A 190 -12.20 25.09 -43.79
N VAL A 191 -11.71 24.63 -44.94
CA VAL A 191 -11.48 23.19 -45.20
C VAL A 191 -10.41 22.64 -44.26
N ALA A 192 -9.27 23.32 -44.14
CA ALA A 192 -8.18 22.92 -43.24
C ALA A 192 -8.60 22.97 -41.78
N LYS A 193 -9.38 23.98 -41.37
CA LYS A 193 -9.94 24.11 -40.02
C LYS A 193 -10.81 22.90 -39.68
N GLU A 194 -11.77 22.54 -40.53
CA GLU A 194 -12.67 21.42 -40.26
C GLU A 194 -11.89 20.10 -40.16
N GLU A 195 -10.93 19.89 -41.05
CA GLU A 195 -10.10 18.69 -41.05
C GLU A 195 -9.24 18.57 -39.77
N GLU A 196 -8.57 19.64 -39.35
CA GLU A 196 -7.75 19.66 -38.13
C GLU A 196 -8.59 19.55 -36.85
N LEU A 197 -9.77 20.17 -36.80
CA LEU A 197 -10.71 20.01 -35.69
C LEU A 197 -11.19 18.57 -35.57
N LYS A 198 -11.52 17.92 -36.69
CA LYS A 198 -11.91 16.50 -36.73
C LYS A 198 -10.76 15.59 -36.29
N ARG A 199 -9.54 15.81 -36.78
CA ARG A 199 -8.33 15.07 -36.35
C ARG A 199 -8.12 15.20 -34.83
N THR A 200 -8.21 16.43 -34.32
CA THR A 200 -8.05 16.71 -32.88
C THR A 200 -9.14 16.03 -32.06
N SER A 201 -10.40 16.07 -32.50
CA SER A 201 -11.52 15.41 -31.83
C SER A 201 -11.33 13.89 -31.73
N ILE A 202 -10.87 13.25 -32.81
CA ILE A 202 -10.55 11.81 -32.82
C ILE A 202 -9.39 11.52 -31.85
N LEU A 203 -8.34 12.33 -31.85
CA LEU A 203 -7.20 12.18 -30.95
C LEU A 203 -7.63 12.28 -29.48
N LEU A 204 -8.43 13.28 -29.13
CA LEU A 204 -8.95 13.47 -27.77
C LEU A 204 -9.84 12.31 -27.32
N THR A 205 -10.66 11.77 -28.22
CA THR A 205 -11.49 10.59 -27.94
C THR A 205 -10.64 9.36 -27.65
N ARG A 206 -9.60 9.11 -28.47
CA ARG A 206 -8.64 8.02 -28.24
C ARG A 206 -7.86 8.20 -26.95
N LEU A 207 -7.45 9.43 -26.64
CA LEU A 207 -6.73 9.75 -25.41
C LEU A 207 -7.62 9.49 -24.19
N ARG A 208 -8.89 9.92 -24.22
CA ARG A 208 -9.86 9.67 -23.15
C ARG A 208 -10.04 8.18 -22.89
N TRP A 209 -10.19 7.38 -23.94
CA TRP A 209 -10.29 5.92 -23.80
C TRP A 209 -9.02 5.31 -23.18
N LYS A 210 -7.84 5.75 -23.64
CA LYS A 210 -6.57 5.27 -23.10
C LYS A 210 -6.39 5.66 -21.64
N MET A 211 -6.78 6.87 -21.24
CA MET A 211 -6.78 7.32 -19.84
C MET A 211 -7.64 6.42 -18.96
N SER A 212 -8.89 6.16 -19.35
CA SER A 212 -9.79 5.29 -18.59
C SER A 212 -9.24 3.86 -18.43
N ARG A 213 -8.57 3.32 -19.48
CA ARG A 213 -7.90 2.02 -19.38
C ARG A 213 -6.70 2.03 -18.44
N MET A 214 -5.91 3.11 -18.43
CA MET A 214 -4.78 3.24 -17.51
C MET A 214 -5.28 3.33 -16.05
N GLU A 215 -6.34 4.10 -15.79
CA GLU A 215 -6.96 4.19 -14.46
C GLU A 215 -7.51 2.83 -13.99
N SER A 216 -8.19 2.10 -14.88
CA SER A 216 -8.70 0.75 -14.59
C SER A 216 -7.56 -0.23 -14.32
N SER A 217 -6.49 -0.16 -15.11
CA SER A 217 -5.31 -1.00 -14.94
C SER A 217 -4.60 -0.71 -13.62
N ALA A 218 -4.40 0.56 -13.27
CA ALA A 218 -3.79 0.97 -12.01
C ALA A 218 -4.62 0.49 -10.80
N SER A 219 -5.94 0.62 -10.88
CA SER A 219 -6.87 0.11 -9.87
C SER A 219 -6.80 -1.42 -9.76
N GLY A 220 -6.69 -2.13 -10.89
CA GLY A 220 -6.50 -3.58 -10.94
C GLY A 220 -5.19 -4.03 -10.29
N THR A 221 -4.08 -3.34 -10.59
CA THR A 221 -2.77 -3.62 -9.98
C THR A 221 -2.81 -3.43 -8.46
N LEU A 222 -3.47 -2.37 -7.97
CA LEU A 222 -3.61 -2.14 -6.53
C LEU A 222 -4.41 -3.28 -5.86
N ARG A 223 -5.52 -3.73 -6.48
CA ARG A 223 -6.30 -4.86 -5.98
C ARG A 223 -5.48 -6.15 -5.94
N ASN A 224 -4.71 -6.42 -7.01
CA ASN A 224 -3.85 -7.60 -7.08
C ASN A 224 -2.78 -7.59 -5.99
N SER A 225 -2.15 -6.44 -5.74
CA SER A 225 -1.20 -6.27 -4.63
C SER A 225 -1.84 -6.57 -3.28
N GLN A 226 -3.03 -6.03 -3.00
CA GLN A 226 -3.74 -6.32 -1.76
C GLN A 226 -4.13 -7.80 -1.63
N THR A 227 -4.54 -8.45 -2.71
CA THR A 227 -4.85 -9.88 -2.71
C THR A 227 -3.60 -10.73 -2.46
N LEU A 228 -2.46 -10.35 -3.06
CA LEU A 228 -1.18 -11.00 -2.81
C LEU A 228 -0.80 -10.91 -1.33
N GLU A 229 -0.88 -9.72 -0.72
CA GLU A 229 -0.58 -9.52 0.71
C GLU A 229 -1.46 -10.39 1.62
N ARG A 230 -2.77 -10.47 1.31
CA ARG A 230 -3.69 -11.35 2.06
C ARG A 230 -3.32 -12.82 1.90
N ASN A 231 -2.96 -13.26 0.69
CA ASN A 231 -2.57 -14.64 0.43
C ASN A 231 -1.27 -15.00 1.15
N VAL A 232 -0.25 -14.14 1.08
CA VAL A 232 1.03 -14.32 1.79
C VAL A 232 0.78 -14.40 3.30
N SER A 233 -0.05 -13.51 3.84
CA SER A 233 -0.40 -13.51 5.26
C SER A 233 -1.14 -14.81 5.67
N SER A 234 -2.09 -15.29 4.86
CA SER A 234 -2.82 -16.53 5.14
C SER A 234 -1.89 -17.74 5.12
N ILE A 235 -1.07 -17.87 4.06
CA ILE A 235 -0.13 -18.99 3.92
C ILE A 235 0.89 -18.98 5.05
N THR A 236 1.42 -17.81 5.42
CA THR A 236 2.34 -17.68 6.56
C THR A 236 1.70 -18.16 7.85
N ARG A 237 0.44 -17.78 8.09
CA ARG A 237 -0.33 -18.24 9.27
C ARG A 237 -0.57 -19.75 9.23
N GLU A 238 -0.94 -20.30 8.07
CA GLU A 238 -1.17 -21.74 7.91
C GLU A 238 0.10 -22.55 8.17
N VAL A 239 1.25 -22.12 7.65
CA VAL A 239 2.56 -22.73 7.93
C VAL A 239 2.86 -22.69 9.43
N ASN A 240 2.73 -21.53 10.06
CA ASN A 240 3.00 -21.40 11.50
C ASN A 240 2.08 -22.31 12.33
N LEU A 241 0.77 -22.31 12.06
CA LEU A 241 -0.17 -23.18 12.78
C LEU A 241 0.13 -24.67 12.60
N PHE A 242 0.56 -25.07 11.39
CA PHE A 242 0.95 -26.46 11.13
C PHE A 242 2.15 -26.88 11.96
N TYR A 243 3.18 -26.03 12.03
CA TYR A 243 4.38 -26.31 12.83
C TYR A 243 4.14 -26.18 14.33
N ASP A 244 3.31 -25.24 14.78
CA ASP A 244 2.93 -25.11 16.18
C ASP A 244 2.20 -26.37 16.67
N GLY A 245 1.26 -26.90 15.88
CA GLY A 245 0.59 -28.17 16.19
C GLY A 245 1.56 -29.37 16.20
N TYR A 246 2.58 -29.35 15.34
CA TYR A 246 3.62 -30.37 15.33
C TYR A 246 4.51 -30.30 16.59
N VAL A 247 4.89 -29.10 17.02
CA VAL A 247 5.63 -28.89 18.27
C VAL A 247 4.79 -29.35 19.46
N GLU A 248 3.51 -29.00 19.51
CA GLU A 248 2.61 -29.43 20.59
C GLU A 248 2.51 -30.97 20.66
N ALA A 249 2.40 -31.65 19.52
CA ALA A 249 2.38 -33.12 19.47
C ALA A 249 3.71 -33.74 19.95
N LEU A 250 4.86 -33.15 19.58
CA LEU A 250 6.17 -33.59 20.04
C LEU A 250 6.35 -33.37 21.54
N GLU A 251 5.90 -32.24 22.08
CA GLU A 251 5.93 -31.95 23.50
C GLU A 251 5.01 -32.87 24.30
N ALA A 252 3.82 -33.17 23.79
CA ALA A 252 2.91 -34.16 24.38
C ALA A 252 3.59 -35.52 24.47
N ARG A 253 4.20 -36.00 23.37
CA ARG A 253 4.95 -37.26 23.37
C ARG A 253 6.10 -37.26 24.36
N ARG A 254 6.82 -36.14 24.50
CA ARG A 254 7.88 -35.99 25.51
C ARG A 254 7.32 -36.13 26.92
N ARG A 255 6.18 -35.51 27.23
CA ARG A 255 5.52 -35.63 28.55
C ARG A 255 5.13 -37.09 28.82
N ASP A 256 4.52 -37.77 27.86
CA ASP A 256 4.12 -39.17 28.00
C ASP A 256 5.32 -40.08 28.33
N LEU A 257 6.44 -39.93 27.60
CA LEU A 257 7.65 -40.71 27.86
C LEU A 257 8.25 -40.45 29.24
N LEU A 258 8.21 -39.20 29.71
CA LEU A 258 8.67 -38.87 31.07
C LEU A 258 7.75 -39.47 32.14
N GLU A 259 6.44 -39.50 31.89
CA GLU A 259 5.47 -40.15 32.77
C GLU A 259 5.68 -41.67 32.82
N GLU A 260 5.96 -42.31 31.68
CA GLU A 260 6.33 -43.73 31.61
C GLU A 260 7.58 -44.04 32.43
N ILE A 261 8.63 -43.21 32.31
CA ILE A 261 9.86 -43.34 33.13
C ILE A 261 9.53 -43.20 34.62
N ALA A 262 8.74 -42.19 34.99
CA ALA A 262 8.36 -41.94 36.39
C ALA A 262 7.51 -43.09 36.96
N LYS A 263 6.61 -43.67 36.16
CA LYS A 263 5.82 -44.84 36.53
C LYS A 263 6.72 -46.06 36.74
N PHE A 264 7.60 -46.35 35.80
CA PHE A 264 8.56 -47.45 35.91
C PHE A 264 9.43 -47.32 37.17
N ARG A 265 9.93 -46.11 37.45
CA ARG A 265 10.69 -45.83 38.67
C ARG A 265 9.90 -46.18 39.92
N ARG A 266 8.65 -45.71 40.03
CA ARG A 266 7.78 -45.99 41.19
C ARG A 266 7.54 -47.49 41.37
N GLU A 267 7.27 -48.21 40.29
CA GLU A 267 7.03 -49.66 40.33
C GLU A 267 8.28 -50.43 40.78
N ASN A 268 9.45 -50.06 40.26
CA ASN A 268 10.72 -50.68 40.63
C ASN A 268 11.11 -50.36 42.08
N GLU A 269 10.97 -49.10 42.52
CA GLU A 269 11.21 -48.70 43.92
C GLU A 269 10.30 -49.44 44.90
N ASN A 270 9.01 -49.59 44.57
CA ASN A 270 8.09 -50.36 45.41
C ASN A 270 8.48 -51.85 45.48
N THR A 271 8.88 -52.44 44.35
CA THR A 271 9.32 -53.85 44.32
C THR A 271 10.56 -54.06 45.18
N LEU A 272 11.55 -53.17 45.08
CA LEU A 272 12.77 -53.19 45.89
C LEU A 272 12.45 -53.00 47.38
N ARG A 273 11.53 -52.08 47.72
CA ARG A 273 11.10 -51.84 49.09
C ARG A 273 10.44 -53.08 49.69
N THR A 274 9.47 -53.68 49.02
CA THR A 274 8.79 -54.90 49.50
C THR A 274 9.77 -56.05 49.70
N ARG A 275 10.75 -56.22 48.78
CA ARG A 275 11.79 -57.25 48.92
C ARG A 275 12.70 -56.98 50.11
N LYS A 276 13.12 -55.72 50.31
CA LYS A 276 13.91 -55.29 51.47
C LYS A 276 13.17 -55.59 52.78
N ASP A 277 11.91 -55.19 52.87
CA ASP A 277 11.10 -55.38 54.09
C ASP A 277 10.92 -56.89 54.41
N SER A 278 10.75 -57.71 53.38
CA SER A 278 10.70 -59.18 53.52
C SER A 278 12.02 -59.76 54.04
N LEU A 279 13.16 -59.34 53.47
CA LEU A 279 14.50 -59.76 53.92
C LEU A 279 14.78 -59.30 55.35
N ASP A 280 14.45 -58.05 55.70
CA ASP A 280 14.63 -57.52 57.06
C ASP A 280 13.78 -58.33 58.07
N ALA A 281 12.53 -58.67 57.72
CA ALA A 281 11.68 -59.51 58.56
C ALA A 281 12.21 -60.95 58.70
N ALA A 282 12.73 -61.54 57.63
CA ALA A 282 13.38 -62.85 57.65
C ALA A 282 14.65 -62.85 58.52
N LEU A 283 15.46 -61.80 58.42
CA LEU A 283 16.67 -61.62 59.25
C LEU A 283 16.34 -61.50 60.74
N VAL A 284 15.27 -60.79 61.10
CA VAL A 284 14.82 -60.70 62.50
C VAL A 284 14.46 -62.09 63.03
N LYS A 285 13.68 -62.87 62.27
CA LYS A 285 13.32 -64.26 62.65
C LYS A 285 14.56 -65.14 62.79
N ALA A 286 15.47 -65.10 61.82
CA ALA A 286 16.70 -65.89 61.85
C ALA A 286 17.57 -65.55 63.07
N ARG A 287 17.71 -64.26 63.43
CA ARG A 287 18.42 -63.83 64.64
C ARG A 287 17.76 -64.37 65.92
N GLN A 288 16.44 -64.27 66.03
CA GLN A 288 15.71 -64.78 67.19
C GLN A 288 15.91 -66.29 67.38
N ILE A 289 15.86 -67.07 66.28
CA ILE A 289 16.09 -68.52 66.31
C ILE A 289 17.54 -68.83 66.66
N TYR A 290 18.50 -68.07 66.12
CA TYR A 290 19.92 -68.19 66.44
C TYR A 290 20.20 -67.91 67.93
N ASP A 291 19.68 -66.80 68.46
CA ASP A 291 19.85 -66.41 69.87
C ASP A 291 19.20 -67.44 70.82
N PHE A 292 18.03 -67.95 70.45
CA PHE A 292 17.38 -69.05 71.18
C PHE A 292 18.24 -70.32 71.16
N GLY A 293 18.74 -70.74 69.99
CA GLY A 293 19.64 -71.88 69.86
C GLY A 293 20.94 -71.73 70.66
N LYS A 294 21.54 -70.53 70.64
CA LYS A 294 22.72 -70.20 71.44
C LYS A 294 22.44 -70.30 72.94
N THR A 295 21.27 -69.83 73.38
CA THR A 295 20.83 -69.93 74.78
C THR A 295 20.65 -71.39 75.19
N LEU A 296 20.02 -72.21 74.35
CA LEU A 296 19.85 -73.64 74.60
C LEU A 296 21.20 -74.37 74.70
N LEU A 297 22.17 -74.05 73.84
CA LEU A 297 23.52 -74.63 73.90
C LEU A 297 24.28 -74.24 75.18
N HIS A 298 24.02 -73.05 75.73
CA HIS A 298 24.64 -72.60 76.97
C HIS A 298 24.15 -73.38 78.20
N PHE A 299 22.83 -73.62 78.31
CA PHE A 299 22.22 -74.34 79.44
C PHE A 299 22.10 -75.86 79.26
N GLY A 300 22.36 -76.36 78.05
CA GLY A 300 22.21 -77.77 77.67
C GLY A 300 22.91 -78.80 78.59
N PRO A 301 24.14 -78.57 79.07
CA PRO A 301 24.83 -79.53 79.93
C PRO A 301 24.21 -79.65 81.33
N GLU A 302 23.56 -78.59 81.82
CA GLU A 302 23.05 -78.51 83.20
C GLU A 302 21.61 -79.01 83.33
N MET A 303 20.80 -78.87 82.27
CA MET A 303 19.34 -79.12 82.32
C MET A 303 18.84 -79.89 81.07
N PRO A 304 19.34 -81.12 80.81
CA PRO A 304 19.03 -81.84 79.58
C PRO A 304 17.54 -82.20 79.43
N GLU A 305 16.82 -82.45 80.53
CA GLU A 305 15.38 -82.77 80.49
C GLU A 305 14.53 -81.60 79.97
N VAL A 306 15.01 -80.36 80.15
CA VAL A 306 14.34 -79.14 79.69
C VAL A 306 14.76 -78.76 78.27
N VAL A 307 16.03 -78.98 77.91
CA VAL A 307 16.56 -78.60 76.60
C VAL A 307 16.11 -79.56 75.49
N LEU A 308 16.09 -80.88 75.73
CA LEU A 308 15.74 -81.89 74.71
C LEU A 308 14.37 -81.65 74.02
N PRO A 309 13.28 -81.33 74.74
CA PRO A 309 12.00 -80.99 74.11
C PRO A 309 12.03 -79.71 73.26
N LEU A 310 12.89 -78.75 73.61
CA LEU A 310 13.00 -77.45 72.94
C LEU A 310 13.83 -77.51 71.66
N VAL A 311 14.75 -78.47 71.53
CA VAL A 311 15.51 -78.72 70.29
C VAL A 311 14.58 -79.01 69.11
N GLY A 312 13.48 -79.74 69.33
CA GLY A 312 12.49 -79.99 68.28
C GLY A 312 11.78 -78.72 67.79
N VAL A 313 11.59 -77.73 68.67
CA VAL A 313 11.00 -76.43 68.32
C VAL A 313 12.02 -75.59 67.54
N LEU A 314 13.29 -75.60 67.95
CA LEU A 314 14.38 -74.95 67.25
C LEU A 314 14.51 -75.49 65.81
N ASN A 315 14.54 -76.81 65.64
CA ASN A 315 14.67 -77.44 64.32
C ASN A 315 13.49 -77.10 63.41
N LYS A 316 12.25 -77.15 63.92
CA LYS A 316 11.06 -76.75 63.13
C LYS A 316 11.11 -75.29 62.65
N GLY A 317 11.71 -74.40 63.43
CA GLY A 317 11.88 -73.00 63.05
C GLY A 317 13.07 -72.76 62.12
N ALA A 318 14.17 -73.50 62.31
CA ALA A 318 15.43 -73.32 61.59
C ALA A 318 15.44 -74.03 60.22
N GLU A 319 14.84 -75.22 60.10
CA GLU A 319 14.84 -76.02 58.88
C GLU A 319 14.34 -75.27 57.64
N PRO A 320 13.24 -74.47 57.68
CA PRO A 320 12.79 -73.71 56.52
C PRO A 320 13.76 -72.59 56.09
N ILE A 321 14.55 -72.05 57.01
CA ILE A 321 15.51 -70.95 56.73
C ILE A 321 16.84 -71.52 56.23
N VAL A 322 17.26 -72.66 56.78
CA VAL A 322 18.51 -73.34 56.42
C VAL A 322 18.38 -74.13 55.12
N SER A 323 17.20 -74.69 54.85
CA SER A 323 16.92 -75.44 53.62
C SER A 323 16.62 -74.52 52.42
N ASP A 324 16.36 -73.23 52.67
CA ASP A 324 16.21 -72.25 51.61
C ASP A 324 17.61 -71.86 51.09
N GLU A 325 18.20 -72.73 50.25
CA GLU A 325 19.33 -72.40 49.38
C GLU A 325 18.95 -71.40 48.28
N GLY A 326 17.73 -70.84 48.32
CA GLY A 326 17.26 -69.70 47.58
C GLY A 326 18.10 -68.47 47.91
N THR A 327 19.30 -68.47 47.32
CA THR A 327 20.24 -67.39 47.08
C THR A 327 19.73 -66.06 47.61
N ILE A 328 20.51 -65.45 48.51
CA ILE A 328 20.61 -64.00 48.62
C ILE A 328 21.01 -63.51 47.23
N GLU A 329 20.07 -63.49 46.28
CA GLU A 329 20.34 -63.24 44.88
C GLU A 329 20.70 -61.77 44.79
N ASP A 330 21.89 -61.56 44.24
CA ASP A 330 22.43 -60.27 43.92
C ASP A 330 21.38 -59.43 43.16
N ASN A 331 21.11 -58.21 43.64
CA ASN A 331 20.05 -57.34 43.10
C ASN A 331 20.23 -57.02 41.60
N SER A 332 21.41 -57.30 41.05
CA SER A 332 21.75 -57.18 39.63
C SER A 332 20.81 -57.95 38.70
N LYS A 333 20.17 -59.04 39.15
CA LYS A 333 19.25 -59.85 38.32
C LYS A 333 17.79 -59.41 38.35
N THR A 334 17.37 -58.59 39.33
CA THR A 334 15.96 -58.16 39.48
C THR A 334 15.70 -56.74 39.01
N LEU A 335 16.74 -55.93 38.84
CA LEU A 335 16.62 -54.60 38.29
C LEU A 335 16.28 -54.68 36.80
N ARG A 336 15.03 -54.34 36.45
CA ARG A 336 14.67 -54.09 35.06
C ARG A 336 15.44 -52.84 34.59
N THR A 337 16.17 -52.94 33.49
CA THR A 337 16.91 -51.80 32.92
C THR A 337 16.04 -51.05 31.91
N LEU A 338 15.87 -49.74 32.07
CA LEU A 338 15.24 -48.89 31.05
C LEU A 338 16.24 -48.50 29.97
N ARG A 339 15.80 -48.56 28.71
CA ARG A 339 16.53 -48.05 27.56
C ARG A 339 15.67 -47.06 26.77
N PHE A 340 16.29 -45.95 26.36
CA PHE A 340 15.70 -44.99 25.44
C PHE A 340 16.20 -45.23 24.01
N CYS A 341 15.28 -45.49 23.09
CA CYS A 341 15.57 -45.70 21.67
C CYS A 341 15.15 -44.47 20.88
N LYS A 342 16.15 -43.80 20.27
CA LYS A 342 15.93 -42.59 19.46
C LYS A 342 15.27 -42.91 18.11
N ASN A 343 15.72 -43.99 17.47
CA ASN A 343 15.24 -44.46 16.17
C ASN A 343 14.92 -45.95 16.30
N GLY A 344 13.64 -46.30 16.43
CA GLY A 344 13.16 -47.68 16.47
C GLY A 344 12.34 -48.00 15.22
N GLU A 345 12.35 -49.26 14.80
CA GLU A 345 11.36 -49.77 13.84
C GLU A 345 10.26 -50.46 14.65
N SER A 346 9.00 -50.26 14.23
CA SER A 346 7.88 -51.04 14.79
C SER A 346 8.18 -52.54 14.69
N ALA A 347 7.65 -53.34 15.62
CA ALA A 347 7.79 -54.81 15.61
C ALA A 347 7.34 -55.48 14.30
N LYS A 348 6.63 -54.76 13.42
CA LYS A 348 6.19 -55.21 12.09
C LYS A 348 6.91 -54.51 10.91
N GLY A 349 7.95 -53.71 11.17
CA GLY A 349 8.71 -52.97 10.13
C GLY A 349 7.92 -51.89 9.37
N GLN A 350 6.67 -51.64 9.75
CA GLN A 350 5.74 -50.86 8.92
C GLN A 350 5.92 -49.34 9.05
N TYR A 351 6.49 -48.85 10.15
CA TYR A 351 6.74 -47.42 10.40
C TYR A 351 7.97 -47.21 11.30
N ARG A 352 8.68 -46.09 11.09
CA ARG A 352 9.75 -45.59 11.97
C ARG A 352 9.13 -44.94 13.21
N ILE A 353 9.56 -45.40 14.39
CA ILE A 353 9.17 -44.87 15.69
C ILE A 353 10.31 -43.98 16.20
N TYR A 354 10.00 -42.73 16.53
CA TYR A 354 10.95 -41.79 17.12
C TYR A 354 10.66 -41.64 18.63
N GLY A 355 11.67 -41.87 19.46
CA GLY A 355 11.58 -41.74 20.92
C GLY A 355 10.66 -42.78 21.59
N ALA A 356 11.24 -43.89 22.04
CA ALA A 356 10.56 -44.92 22.82
C ALA A 356 11.37 -45.30 24.07
N VAL A 357 10.68 -45.59 25.17
CA VAL A 357 11.26 -46.09 26.42
C VAL A 357 10.79 -47.54 26.63
N SER A 358 11.71 -48.45 26.95
CA SER A 358 11.40 -49.87 27.14
C SER A 358 12.26 -50.49 28.24
N SER A 359 11.70 -51.42 29.02
CA SER A 359 12.44 -52.27 29.95
C SER A 359 12.74 -53.62 29.31
N GLU A 360 13.95 -54.15 29.49
CA GLU A 360 14.52 -55.30 28.75
C GLU A 360 13.55 -56.47 28.46
N ASN A 361 13.71 -56.98 27.23
CA ASN A 361 12.81 -57.80 26.41
C ASN A 361 11.67 -57.01 25.76
N TRP A 362 11.84 -56.72 24.47
CA TRP A 362 10.79 -56.22 23.59
C TRP A 362 9.89 -57.37 23.14
N PRO A 363 8.62 -57.47 23.59
CA PRO A 363 7.62 -58.14 22.78
C PRO A 363 6.39 -57.27 22.50
N SER A 364 6.15 -57.08 21.20
CA SER A 364 4.84 -57.28 20.56
C SER A 364 3.68 -56.31 20.79
N LYS A 365 3.61 -55.46 21.82
CA LYS A 365 2.46 -54.52 21.97
C LYS A 365 2.81 -53.24 22.71
N THR A 366 3.25 -52.22 21.97
CA THR A 366 3.09 -50.82 22.41
C THR A 366 2.46 -50.04 21.26
N SER A 367 1.20 -49.65 21.45
CA SER A 367 0.49 -48.71 20.58
C SER A 367 1.10 -47.32 20.72
N ALA A 368 2.20 -47.07 20.01
CA ALA A 368 2.79 -45.75 19.92
C ALA A 368 3.19 -45.50 18.47
N VAL A 369 2.18 -45.21 17.66
CA VAL A 369 2.35 -44.84 16.26
C VAL A 369 2.17 -43.33 16.17
N LEU A 370 3.28 -42.59 16.19
CA LEU A 370 3.38 -41.39 15.36
C LEU A 370 3.91 -41.87 14.01
N SER A 371 2.99 -42.32 13.15
CA SER A 371 3.31 -42.60 11.75
C SER A 371 3.61 -41.27 11.07
N PHE A 372 4.85 -41.10 10.61
CA PHE A 372 5.25 -40.00 9.73
C PHE A 372 4.88 -40.23 8.26
N ASN A 373 4.19 -41.33 7.93
CA ASN A 373 3.80 -41.64 6.57
C ASN A 373 2.31 -41.32 6.38
N GLY A 374 2.03 -40.13 5.85
CA GLY A 374 0.73 -39.83 5.25
C GLY A 374 0.19 -38.44 5.56
N MET A 375 0.82 -37.38 5.04
CA MET A 375 0.15 -36.10 4.78
C MET A 375 0.76 -35.50 3.50
N CYS A 376 0.32 -36.03 2.36
CA CYS A 376 0.32 -35.33 1.07
C CYS A 376 -1.13 -34.92 0.77
#